data_AF-A0A0H3GJJ8-F1
#
_entry.id   AF-A0A0H3GJJ8-F1
#
_cell.length_a   1.000
_cell.length_b   1.000
_cell.length_c   1.000
_cell.angle_alpha   90.00
_cell.angle_beta   90.00
_cell.angle_gamma   90.00
#
_symmetry.space_group_name_H-M   'P 1'
#
loop_
_entity.id
_entity.type
_entity.pdbx_description
1 polymer ?
#
loop_
_entity_poly.entity_id
_entity_poly.type
_entity_poly.pdbx_seq_one_letter_code
_entity_poly.pdbx_strand_id
1 'polypeptide(L)'
;MSIYTKTGDKGTTALFDGNRVKKYDDRVETYGSFDELNAEISVAEKFVTSAENKSLLRNVERQLFYVCAELATEHEASLASKIIITENDINQLEKVIDDYTAKLPKVDSFVLPGSSTAGAFLHSARTVARRGERLLVRLSEQTAIRKELLKFVNRLSDFLYILAREEDFRQMLDKATKLIVAKYLEQTGQEKSVTSDLSFSFCEKLMHQVCIVSEEIGVPVTLAIVDAHGNARFNYRMEHALLVSAELATKKAYSAVAMKTSTEKLTEAVQPGAPLYQLETLTNGDIVTFGGGVPIYGKDGAIIGGIGISGGSVEEDIHIAKKALSMIEKG
;
A
#
# COMPACT_ATOMS: atom_id res chain seq x y z
N MET A 1 -6.21 34.48 17.45
CA MET A 1 -7.12 35.36 16.69
C MET A 1 -8.54 34.85 16.92
N SER A 2 -9.51 35.70 17.29
CA SER A 2 -10.90 35.24 17.53
C SER A 2 -11.53 34.85 16.19
N ILE A 3 -12.19 33.69 16.13
CA ILE A 3 -12.88 33.21 14.92
C ILE A 3 -14.15 34.04 14.66
N TYR A 4 -14.86 34.49 15.70
CA TYR A 4 -16.06 35.32 15.58
C TYR A 4 -15.75 36.80 15.87
N THR A 5 -16.31 37.70 15.05
CA THR A 5 -16.15 39.16 15.17
C THR A 5 -17.46 39.91 15.46
N LYS A 6 -18.63 39.24 15.37
CA LYS A 6 -19.98 39.81 15.50
C LYS A 6 -20.35 40.91 14.48
N THR A 7 -19.43 41.29 13.58
CA THR A 7 -19.69 42.31 12.55
C THR A 7 -20.72 41.86 11.51
N GLY A 8 -20.96 40.56 11.39
CA GLY A 8 -21.93 39.96 10.47
C GLY A 8 -23.35 39.78 11.01
N ASP A 9 -23.62 40.14 12.27
CA ASP A 9 -24.91 39.87 12.94
C ASP A 9 -26.06 40.69 12.35
N LYS A 10 -25.74 41.81 11.70
CA LYS A 10 -26.70 42.67 10.98
C LYS A 10 -27.03 42.18 9.57
N GLY A 11 -26.65 40.95 9.22
CA GLY A 11 -26.95 40.34 7.91
C GLY A 11 -26.08 40.84 6.74
N THR A 12 -24.95 41.49 7.03
CA THR A 12 -23.95 41.90 6.02
C THR A 12 -22.63 41.17 6.21
N THR A 13 -21.82 41.08 5.16
CA THR A 13 -20.47 40.53 5.20
C THR A 13 -19.52 41.41 4.39
N ALA A 14 -18.22 41.33 4.66
CA ALA A 14 -17.20 41.97 3.83
C ALA A 14 -16.73 41.00 2.75
N LEU A 15 -16.56 41.52 1.54
CA LEU A 15 -15.87 40.90 0.40
C LEU A 15 -14.35 40.99 0.61
N PHE A 16 -13.59 40.36 -0.28
CA PHE A 16 -12.13 40.28 -0.19
C PHE A 16 -11.46 41.66 -0.33
N ASP A 17 -12.04 42.56 -1.12
CA ASP A 17 -11.63 43.96 -1.29
C ASP A 17 -12.10 44.90 -0.17
N GLY A 18 -12.85 44.38 0.82
CA GLY A 18 -13.38 45.14 1.95
C GLY A 18 -14.78 45.74 1.73
N ASN A 19 -15.34 45.65 0.52
CA ASN A 19 -16.70 46.11 0.25
C ASN A 19 -17.71 45.30 1.05
N ARG A 20 -18.75 45.94 1.60
CA ARG A 20 -19.77 45.24 2.40
C ARG A 20 -21.05 44.99 1.60
N VAL A 21 -21.46 43.73 1.55
CA VAL A 21 -22.66 43.27 0.85
C VAL A 21 -23.62 42.55 1.80
N LYS A 22 -24.86 42.30 1.37
CA LYS A 22 -25.81 41.45 2.11
C LYS A 22 -25.35 40.00 2.04
N LYS A 23 -25.63 39.20 3.08
CA LYS A 23 -25.26 37.77 3.09
C LYS A 23 -25.98 36.92 2.03
N TYR A 24 -27.10 37.41 1.50
CA TYR A 24 -27.86 36.77 0.42
C TYR A 24 -27.54 37.34 -0.97
N ASP A 25 -26.52 38.18 -1.08
CA ASP A 25 -26.08 38.72 -2.36
C ASP A 25 -25.66 37.59 -3.32
N ASP A 26 -25.97 37.73 -4.61
CA ASP A 26 -25.68 36.69 -5.62
C ASP A 26 -24.19 36.31 -5.66
N ARG A 27 -23.29 37.26 -5.39
CA ARG A 27 -21.85 36.99 -5.29
C ARG A 27 -21.53 36.09 -4.10
N VAL A 28 -22.15 36.35 -2.95
CA VAL A 28 -21.97 35.57 -1.71
C VAL A 28 -22.51 34.17 -1.86
N GLU A 29 -23.70 34.03 -2.45
CA GLU A 29 -24.31 32.73 -2.74
C GLU A 29 -23.42 31.92 -3.71
N THR A 30 -22.84 32.57 -4.72
CA THR A 30 -22.02 31.91 -5.73
C THR A 30 -20.72 31.35 -5.14
N TYR A 31 -19.89 32.18 -4.48
CA TYR A 31 -18.66 31.65 -3.87
C TYR A 31 -18.96 30.71 -2.69
N GLY A 32 -20.07 30.91 -1.98
CA GLY A 32 -20.53 30.00 -0.92
C GLY A 32 -20.85 28.61 -1.45
N SER A 33 -21.47 28.50 -2.63
CA SER A 33 -21.70 27.20 -3.28
C SER A 33 -20.41 26.51 -3.71
N PHE A 34 -19.34 27.24 -4.02
CA PHE A 34 -18.03 26.65 -4.31
C PHE A 34 -17.25 26.27 -3.05
N ASP A 35 -17.46 26.96 -1.94
CA ASP A 35 -16.97 26.54 -0.63
C ASP A 35 -17.64 25.22 -0.17
N GLU A 36 -18.96 25.09 -0.39
CA GLU A 36 -19.68 23.83 -0.17
C GLU A 36 -19.14 22.70 -1.06
N LEU A 37 -18.89 22.99 -2.35
CA LEU A 37 -18.25 22.03 -3.25
C LEU A 37 -16.88 21.59 -2.73
N ASN A 38 -16.08 22.53 -2.23
CA ASN A 38 -14.76 22.26 -1.70
C ASN A 38 -14.83 21.31 -0.50
N ALA A 39 -15.77 21.54 0.42
CA ALA A 39 -16.04 20.64 1.54
C ALA A 39 -16.46 19.23 1.07
N GLU A 40 -17.34 19.12 0.07
CA GLU A 40 -17.79 17.84 -0.48
C GLU A 40 -16.65 17.08 -1.18
N ILE A 41 -15.78 17.78 -1.92
CA ILE A 41 -14.57 17.20 -2.51
C ILE A 41 -13.64 16.68 -1.41
N SER A 42 -13.50 17.40 -0.31
CA SER A 42 -12.68 16.98 0.83
C SER A 42 -13.18 15.67 1.45
N VAL A 43 -14.51 15.49 1.54
CA VAL A 43 -15.13 14.23 1.96
C VAL A 43 -14.81 13.13 0.95
N ALA A 44 -15.03 13.39 -0.34
CA ALA A 44 -14.74 12.43 -1.41
C ALA A 44 -13.27 11.95 -1.38
N GLU A 45 -12.31 12.86 -1.17
CA GLU A 45 -10.87 12.55 -1.09
C GLU A 45 -10.53 11.52 0.00
N LYS A 46 -11.31 11.44 1.08
CA LYS A 46 -11.12 10.43 2.14
C LYS A 46 -11.49 9.01 1.70
N PHE A 47 -12.43 8.88 0.77
CA PHE A 47 -12.91 7.59 0.29
C PHE A 47 -12.21 7.11 -0.98
N VAL A 48 -11.61 8.02 -1.73
CA VAL A 48 -10.79 7.70 -2.90
C VAL A 48 -9.65 6.75 -2.52
N THR A 49 -9.41 5.75 -3.36
CA THR A 49 -8.38 4.72 -3.15
C THR A 49 -7.09 5.00 -3.93
N SER A 50 -7.20 5.62 -5.11
CA SER A 50 -6.04 5.99 -5.92
C SER A 50 -5.26 7.16 -5.31
N ALA A 51 -3.94 6.99 -5.13
CA ALA A 51 -3.06 8.06 -4.67
C ALA A 51 -2.97 9.22 -5.68
N GLU A 52 -3.07 8.92 -6.98
CA GLU A 52 -3.11 9.93 -8.04
C GLU A 52 -4.37 10.78 -7.91
N ASN A 53 -5.55 10.15 -7.79
CA ASN A 53 -6.82 10.86 -7.63
C ASN A 53 -6.84 11.74 -6.38
N LYS A 54 -6.25 11.27 -5.27
CA LYS A 54 -6.11 12.12 -4.06
C LYS A 54 -5.30 13.38 -4.33
N SER A 55 -4.19 13.25 -5.05
CA SER A 55 -3.35 14.40 -5.43
C SER A 55 -4.11 15.38 -6.33
N LEU A 56 -4.86 14.84 -7.30
CA LEU A 56 -5.69 15.61 -8.23
C LEU A 56 -6.80 16.38 -7.50
N LEU A 57 -7.54 15.72 -6.60
CA LEU A 57 -8.59 16.37 -5.80
C LEU A 57 -8.02 17.46 -4.90
N ARG A 58 -6.88 17.22 -4.23
CA ARG A 58 -6.19 18.25 -3.43
C ARG A 58 -5.75 19.44 -4.26
N ASN A 59 -5.44 19.24 -5.53
CA ASN A 59 -5.14 20.35 -6.44
C ASN A 59 -6.39 21.18 -6.72
N VAL A 60 -7.50 20.50 -7.01
CA VAL A 60 -8.79 21.14 -7.22
C VAL A 60 -9.26 21.88 -5.96
N GLU A 61 -9.08 21.33 -4.76
CA GLU A 61 -9.42 22.03 -3.50
C GLU A 61 -8.68 23.38 -3.39
N ARG A 62 -7.39 23.42 -3.79
CA ARG A 62 -6.62 24.67 -3.86
C ARG A 62 -7.12 25.62 -4.94
N GLN A 63 -7.45 25.10 -6.12
CA GLN A 63 -8.01 25.91 -7.20
C GLN A 63 -9.38 26.49 -6.83
N LEU A 64 -10.21 25.76 -6.07
CA LEU A 64 -11.47 26.26 -5.56
C LEU A 64 -11.29 27.39 -4.54
N PHE A 65 -10.21 27.42 -3.76
CA PHE A 65 -9.87 28.61 -2.97
C PHE A 65 -9.61 29.83 -3.86
N TYR A 66 -8.96 29.66 -5.01
CA TYR A 66 -8.74 30.75 -5.96
C TYR A 66 -10.04 31.19 -6.62
N VAL A 67 -10.91 30.25 -7.01
CA VAL A 67 -12.27 30.53 -7.50
C VAL A 67 -13.04 31.38 -6.48
N CYS A 68 -13.04 30.99 -5.20
CA CYS A 68 -13.73 31.73 -4.16
C CYS A 68 -13.12 33.12 -3.95
N ALA A 69 -11.78 33.26 -3.94
CA ALA A 69 -11.11 34.54 -3.79
C ALA A 69 -11.40 35.50 -4.96
N GLU A 70 -11.40 34.98 -6.18
CA GLU A 70 -11.72 35.73 -7.39
C GLU A 70 -13.17 36.21 -7.37
N LEU A 71 -14.11 35.33 -7.04
CA LEU A 71 -15.53 35.69 -6.93
C LEU A 71 -15.81 36.64 -5.77
N ALA A 72 -15.05 36.56 -4.68
CA ALA A 72 -15.15 37.46 -3.54
C ALA A 72 -14.51 38.83 -3.80
N THR A 73 -13.95 39.09 -4.99
CA THR A 73 -13.34 40.37 -5.35
C THR A 73 -14.13 41.04 -6.47
N GLU A 74 -14.46 42.33 -6.32
CA GLU A 74 -15.19 43.08 -7.36
C GLU A 74 -14.24 43.70 -8.39
N HIS A 75 -13.06 44.15 -7.93
CA HIS A 75 -12.05 44.76 -8.78
C HIS A 75 -10.84 43.84 -8.99
N GLU A 76 -10.65 43.37 -10.22
CA GLU A 76 -9.56 42.47 -10.61
C GLU A 76 -8.16 42.96 -10.20
N ALA A 77 -7.93 44.27 -10.21
CA ALA A 77 -6.66 44.88 -9.82
C ALA A 77 -6.25 44.60 -8.36
N SER A 78 -7.20 44.18 -7.52
CA SER A 78 -6.98 43.80 -6.12
C SER A 78 -6.55 42.33 -5.94
N LEU A 79 -6.55 41.52 -7.00
CA LEU A 79 -6.10 40.13 -6.97
C LEU A 79 -4.61 40.01 -7.37
N ALA A 80 -3.85 39.28 -6.57
CA ALA A 80 -2.50 38.88 -6.97
C ALA A 80 -2.58 37.83 -8.10
N SER A 81 -1.66 37.91 -9.08
CA SER A 81 -1.60 36.99 -10.24
C SER A 81 -1.46 35.50 -9.90
N LYS A 82 -1.19 35.15 -8.62
CA LYS A 82 -1.11 33.77 -8.12
C LYS A 82 -2.44 33.23 -7.56
N ILE A 83 -3.48 34.06 -7.44
CA ILE A 83 -4.79 33.71 -6.83
C ILE A 83 -5.89 33.72 -7.90
N ILE A 84 -5.53 33.46 -9.15
CA ILE A 84 -6.46 33.44 -10.28
C ILE A 84 -6.37 32.10 -10.99
N ILE A 85 -7.50 31.67 -11.54
CA ILE A 85 -7.54 30.50 -12.44
C ILE A 85 -6.91 30.87 -13.79
N THR A 86 -6.05 29.98 -14.28
CA THR A 86 -5.31 30.14 -15.54
C THR A 86 -5.76 29.13 -16.60
N GLU A 87 -5.43 29.39 -17.87
CA GLU A 87 -5.69 28.42 -18.96
C GLU A 87 -4.98 27.08 -18.71
N ASN A 88 -3.82 27.09 -18.03
CA ASN A 88 -3.12 25.86 -17.66
C ASN A 88 -3.93 25.01 -16.67
N ASP A 89 -4.68 25.61 -15.75
CA ASP A 89 -5.54 24.88 -14.82
C ASP A 89 -6.68 24.15 -15.55
N ILE A 90 -7.25 24.80 -16.58
CA ILE A 90 -8.27 24.21 -17.45
C ILE A 90 -7.69 23.03 -18.23
N ASN A 91 -6.53 23.23 -18.87
CA ASN A 91 -5.84 22.19 -19.64
C ASN A 91 -5.47 20.97 -18.76
N GLN A 92 -5.16 21.18 -17.48
CA GLN A 92 -4.90 20.08 -16.55
C GLN A 92 -6.16 19.22 -16.29
N LEU A 93 -7.34 19.85 -16.14
CA LEU A 93 -8.60 19.11 -16.00
C LEU A 93 -8.91 18.32 -17.28
N GLU A 94 -8.80 18.96 -18.45
CA GLU A 94 -9.07 18.35 -19.75
C GLU A 94 -8.14 17.17 -20.01
N LYS A 95 -6.84 17.31 -19.71
CA LYS A 95 -5.88 16.21 -19.83
C LYS A 95 -6.27 14.99 -18.98
N VAL A 96 -6.71 15.19 -17.73
CA VAL A 96 -7.16 14.08 -16.88
C VAL A 96 -8.41 13.42 -17.45
N ILE A 97 -9.35 14.22 -17.96
CA ILE A 97 -10.56 13.73 -18.62
C ILE A 97 -10.20 12.84 -19.81
N ASP A 98 -9.30 13.30 -20.68
CA ASP A 98 -8.86 12.54 -21.85
C ASP A 98 -8.12 11.26 -21.45
N ASP A 99 -7.17 11.36 -20.51
CA ASP A 99 -6.36 10.23 -20.04
C ASP A 99 -7.22 9.10 -19.44
N TYR A 100 -8.24 9.44 -18.64
CA TYR A 100 -9.14 8.45 -18.05
C TYR A 100 -10.23 7.99 -19.02
N THR A 101 -10.70 8.84 -19.93
CA THR A 101 -11.62 8.42 -20.99
C THR A 101 -10.99 7.37 -21.90
N ALA A 102 -9.69 7.49 -22.19
CA ALA A 102 -8.97 6.51 -23.00
C ALA A 102 -8.74 5.17 -22.29
N LYS A 103 -8.61 5.17 -20.96
CA LYS A 103 -8.31 3.96 -20.16
C LYS A 103 -9.55 3.20 -19.72
N LEU A 104 -10.67 3.90 -19.51
CA LEU A 104 -11.88 3.30 -18.97
C LEU A 104 -12.72 2.62 -20.04
N PRO A 105 -13.50 1.57 -19.69
CA PRO A 105 -14.45 0.97 -20.61
C PRO A 105 -15.43 2.01 -21.18
N LYS A 106 -15.77 1.87 -22.46
CA LYS A 106 -16.80 2.70 -23.09
C LYS A 106 -18.15 2.45 -22.43
N VAL A 107 -18.93 3.51 -22.31
CA VAL A 107 -20.27 3.47 -21.73
C VAL A 107 -21.23 4.14 -22.71
N ASP A 108 -22.19 3.35 -23.18
CA ASP A 108 -23.17 3.77 -24.19
C ASP A 108 -24.54 4.13 -23.58
N SER A 109 -24.64 4.14 -22.24
CA SER A 109 -25.88 4.42 -21.51
C SER A 109 -25.64 5.25 -20.25
N PHE A 110 -26.69 5.85 -19.69
CA PHE A 110 -26.56 6.61 -18.45
C PHE A 110 -26.11 5.71 -17.29
N VAL A 111 -25.10 6.17 -16.55
CA VAL A 111 -24.57 5.47 -15.38
C VAL A 111 -25.31 5.97 -14.14
N LEU A 112 -25.75 5.03 -13.30
CA LEU A 112 -26.25 5.37 -11.97
C LEU A 112 -25.09 5.89 -11.11
N PRO A 113 -25.27 6.99 -10.35
CA PRO A 113 -24.18 7.61 -9.63
C PRO A 113 -23.70 6.73 -8.48
N GLY A 114 -22.50 6.19 -8.61
CA GLY A 114 -21.75 5.53 -7.54
C GLY A 114 -22.04 4.04 -7.44
N SER A 115 -21.09 3.23 -7.92
CA SER A 115 -20.98 1.80 -7.61
C SER A 115 -19.98 1.53 -6.47
N SER A 116 -19.19 2.53 -6.09
CA SER A 116 -18.34 2.59 -4.91
C SER A 116 -18.68 3.79 -4.02
N THR A 117 -18.26 3.75 -2.76
CA THR A 117 -18.42 4.89 -1.83
C THR A 117 -17.71 6.14 -2.35
N ALA A 118 -16.50 5.98 -2.92
CA ALA A 118 -15.75 7.08 -3.50
C ALA A 118 -16.49 7.70 -4.70
N GLY A 119 -16.95 6.86 -5.63
CA GLY A 119 -17.72 7.31 -6.80
C GLY A 119 -19.02 8.00 -6.41
N ALA A 120 -19.71 7.53 -5.37
CA ALA A 120 -20.92 8.17 -4.86
C ALA A 120 -20.66 9.60 -4.37
N PHE A 121 -19.64 9.82 -3.53
CA PHE A 121 -19.26 11.16 -3.07
C PHE A 121 -18.76 12.05 -4.21
N LEU A 122 -18.00 11.52 -5.17
CA LEU A 122 -17.57 12.28 -6.35
C LEU A 122 -18.74 12.71 -7.24
N HIS A 123 -19.75 11.85 -7.39
CA HIS A 123 -20.99 12.23 -8.09
C HIS A 123 -21.81 13.25 -7.30
N SER A 124 -21.84 13.17 -5.97
CA SER A 124 -22.43 14.20 -5.11
C SER A 124 -21.77 15.55 -5.35
N ALA A 125 -20.43 15.62 -5.23
CA ALA A 125 -19.63 16.81 -5.52
C ALA A 125 -19.90 17.35 -6.94
N ARG A 126 -19.96 16.47 -7.95
CA ARG A 126 -20.30 16.87 -9.32
C ARG A 126 -21.64 17.59 -9.42
N THR A 127 -22.67 17.17 -8.67
CA THR A 127 -23.97 17.86 -8.69
C THR A 127 -23.90 19.25 -8.05
N VAL A 128 -23.10 19.39 -6.99
CA VAL A 128 -22.82 20.68 -6.33
C VAL A 128 -22.02 21.60 -7.26
N ALA A 129 -21.04 21.07 -8.00
CA ALA A 129 -20.29 21.82 -9.01
C ALA A 129 -21.21 22.40 -10.08
N ARG A 130 -22.15 21.60 -10.58
CA ARG A 130 -23.17 22.07 -11.54
C ARG A 130 -24.14 23.08 -10.92
N ARG A 131 -24.39 23.03 -9.60
CA ARG A 131 -25.18 24.06 -8.90
C ARG A 131 -24.41 25.37 -8.83
N GLY A 132 -23.14 25.34 -8.42
CA GLY A 132 -22.25 26.50 -8.44
C GLY A 132 -22.11 27.11 -9.84
N GLU A 133 -22.00 26.29 -10.88
CA GLU A 133 -21.98 26.74 -12.27
C GLU A 133 -23.22 27.55 -12.65
N ARG A 134 -24.44 27.10 -12.30
CA ARG A 134 -25.66 27.85 -12.60
C ARG A 134 -25.71 29.20 -11.88
N LEU A 135 -25.24 29.24 -10.64
CA LEU A 135 -25.14 30.50 -9.87
C LEU A 135 -24.11 31.44 -10.51
N LEU A 136 -22.96 30.91 -10.93
CA LEU A 136 -21.91 31.68 -11.58
C LEU A 136 -22.38 32.26 -12.92
N VAL A 137 -23.10 31.46 -13.73
CA VAL A 137 -23.68 31.94 -14.99
C VAL A 137 -24.69 33.06 -14.72
N ARG A 138 -25.57 32.91 -13.72
CA ARG A 138 -26.51 33.98 -13.31
C ARG A 138 -25.77 35.25 -12.89
N LEU A 139 -24.71 35.13 -12.10
CA LEU A 139 -23.90 36.26 -11.66
C LEU A 139 -23.18 36.95 -12.84
N SER A 140 -22.77 36.19 -13.85
CA SER A 140 -22.11 36.72 -15.05
C SER A 140 -23.02 37.56 -15.95
N GLU A 141 -24.34 37.46 -15.80
CA GLU A 141 -25.29 38.34 -16.49
C GLU A 141 -25.36 39.73 -15.84
N GLN A 142 -24.98 39.84 -14.57
CA GLN A 142 -25.07 41.08 -13.79
C GLN A 142 -23.71 41.77 -13.63
N THR A 143 -22.62 41.01 -13.65
CA THR A 143 -21.26 41.47 -13.37
C THR A 143 -20.26 40.87 -14.35
N ALA A 144 -19.18 41.60 -14.65
CA ALA A 144 -18.13 41.08 -15.50
C ALA A 144 -17.38 39.95 -14.80
N ILE A 145 -17.41 38.75 -15.39
CA ILE A 145 -16.70 37.56 -14.90
C ILE A 145 -15.73 37.08 -16.00
N ARG A 146 -14.53 36.66 -15.62
CA ARG A 146 -13.53 36.14 -16.56
C ARG A 146 -14.02 34.87 -17.26
N LYS A 147 -13.69 34.77 -18.55
CA LYS A 147 -14.08 33.62 -19.37
C LYS A 147 -13.39 32.33 -18.91
N GLU A 148 -12.16 32.44 -18.43
CA GLU A 148 -11.36 31.35 -17.89
C GLU A 148 -12.06 30.72 -16.68
N LEU A 149 -12.62 31.53 -15.79
CA LEU A 149 -13.35 31.04 -14.62
C LEU A 149 -14.60 30.25 -15.00
N LEU A 150 -15.39 30.78 -15.95
CA LEU A 150 -16.57 30.10 -16.49
C LEU A 150 -16.22 28.76 -17.13
N LYS A 151 -15.15 28.72 -17.94
CA LYS A 151 -14.66 27.47 -18.56
C LYS A 151 -14.20 26.45 -17.50
N PHE A 152 -13.40 26.89 -16.53
CA PHE A 152 -12.87 26.02 -15.48
C PHE A 152 -13.99 25.34 -14.69
N VAL A 153 -14.98 26.12 -14.24
CA VAL A 153 -16.12 25.60 -13.48
C VAL A 153 -16.95 24.60 -14.29
N ASN A 154 -17.16 24.85 -15.59
CA ASN A 154 -17.86 23.92 -16.45
C ASN A 154 -17.11 22.57 -16.56
N ARG A 155 -15.78 22.61 -16.79
CA ARG A 155 -14.90 21.43 -16.90
C ARG A 155 -14.78 20.67 -15.60
N LEU A 156 -14.91 21.35 -14.46
CA LEU A 156 -14.84 20.74 -13.15
C LEU A 156 -15.90 19.64 -12.95
N SER A 157 -17.10 19.83 -13.51
CA SER A 157 -18.15 18.81 -13.41
C SER A 157 -17.83 17.53 -14.20
N ASP A 158 -17.21 17.66 -15.37
CA ASP A 158 -16.77 16.52 -16.18
C ASP A 158 -15.54 15.83 -15.56
N PHE A 159 -14.64 16.62 -14.97
CA PHE A 159 -13.51 16.10 -14.20
C PHE A 159 -13.97 15.27 -12.99
N LEU A 160 -14.93 15.76 -12.21
CA LEU A 160 -15.48 14.99 -11.07
C LEU A 160 -16.22 13.74 -11.55
N TYR A 161 -16.88 13.80 -12.72
CA TYR A 161 -17.52 12.65 -13.33
C TYR A 161 -16.52 11.56 -13.72
N ILE A 162 -15.43 11.91 -14.40
CA ILE A 162 -14.46 10.92 -14.86
C ILE A 162 -13.70 10.29 -13.69
N LEU A 163 -13.40 11.07 -12.64
CA LEU A 163 -12.83 10.53 -11.40
C LEU A 163 -13.77 9.54 -10.71
N ALA A 164 -15.07 9.85 -10.65
CA ALA A 164 -16.05 8.94 -10.08
C ALA A 164 -16.05 7.58 -10.81
N ARG A 165 -16.00 7.62 -12.15
CA ARG A 165 -15.94 6.42 -12.98
C ARG A 165 -14.65 5.63 -12.80
N GLU A 166 -13.51 6.31 -12.66
CA GLU A 166 -12.22 5.65 -12.45
C GLU A 166 -12.18 4.92 -11.11
N GLU A 167 -12.61 5.56 -10.03
CA GLU A 167 -12.66 4.94 -8.70
C GLU A 167 -13.65 3.77 -8.64
N ASP A 168 -14.82 3.91 -9.26
CA ASP A 168 -15.80 2.83 -9.39
C ASP A 168 -15.20 1.61 -10.10
N PHE A 169 -14.55 1.84 -11.25
CA PHE A 169 -13.92 0.79 -12.03
C PHE A 169 -12.77 0.12 -11.26
N ARG A 170 -11.92 0.91 -10.60
CA ARG A 170 -10.80 0.43 -9.79
C ARG A 170 -11.26 -0.45 -8.64
N GLN A 171 -12.27 -0.02 -7.89
CA GLN A 171 -12.78 -0.80 -6.75
C GLN A 171 -13.52 -2.06 -7.22
N MET A 172 -14.21 -2.00 -8.36
CA MET A 172 -14.78 -3.19 -9.00
C MET A 172 -13.68 -4.20 -9.37
N LEU A 173 -12.57 -3.75 -9.99
CA LEU A 173 -11.44 -4.62 -10.34
C LEU A 173 -10.79 -5.24 -9.10
N ASP A 174 -10.55 -4.47 -8.04
CA ASP A 174 -9.99 -4.98 -6.79
C ASP A 174 -10.89 -6.06 -6.16
N LYS A 175 -12.21 -5.80 -6.11
CA LYS A 175 -13.19 -6.77 -5.62
C LYS A 175 -13.23 -8.04 -6.47
N ALA A 176 -13.25 -7.90 -7.80
CA ALA A 176 -13.24 -9.04 -8.71
C ALA A 176 -11.96 -9.87 -8.57
N THR A 177 -10.81 -9.21 -8.48
CA THR A 177 -9.49 -9.86 -8.29
C THR A 177 -9.48 -10.66 -6.98
N LYS A 178 -9.92 -10.07 -5.87
CA LYS A 178 -10.02 -10.75 -4.58
C LYS A 178 -10.93 -11.99 -4.64
N LEU A 179 -12.06 -11.89 -5.33
CA LEU A 179 -12.99 -13.01 -5.50
C LEU A 179 -12.40 -14.13 -6.37
N ILE A 180 -11.70 -13.79 -7.46
CA ILE A 180 -11.04 -14.77 -8.33
C ILE A 180 -9.93 -15.49 -7.58
N VAL A 181 -9.08 -14.75 -6.86
CA VAL A 181 -8.02 -15.34 -6.03
C VAL A 181 -8.60 -16.25 -4.96
N ALA A 182 -9.66 -15.83 -4.27
CA ALA A 182 -10.34 -16.66 -3.27
C ALA A 182 -10.88 -17.97 -3.88
N LYS A 183 -11.60 -17.90 -5.01
CA LYS A 183 -12.11 -19.09 -5.71
C LYS A 183 -11.01 -20.00 -6.22
N TYR A 184 -9.92 -19.44 -6.74
CA TYR A 184 -8.77 -20.22 -7.20
C TYR A 184 -8.12 -20.99 -6.04
N LEU A 185 -7.94 -20.35 -4.89
CA LEU A 185 -7.41 -20.99 -3.69
C LEU A 185 -8.34 -22.11 -3.19
N GLU A 186 -9.65 -21.88 -3.18
CA GLU A 186 -10.65 -22.90 -2.84
C GLU A 186 -10.59 -24.11 -3.78
N GLN A 187 -10.49 -23.87 -5.10
CA GLN A 187 -10.51 -24.94 -6.12
C GLN A 187 -9.21 -25.73 -6.19
N THR A 188 -8.07 -25.10 -5.90
CA THR A 188 -6.75 -25.76 -5.94
C THR A 188 -6.43 -26.55 -4.68
N GLY A 189 -7.32 -26.55 -3.67
CA GLY A 189 -7.05 -27.16 -2.38
C GLY A 189 -5.90 -26.49 -1.63
N GLN A 190 -5.44 -25.33 -2.09
CA GLN A 190 -4.60 -24.44 -1.31
C GLN A 190 -5.50 -23.75 -0.30
N GLU A 191 -5.92 -24.51 0.71
CA GLU A 191 -6.32 -23.92 1.98
C GLU A 191 -5.26 -22.88 2.36
N LYS A 192 -5.71 -21.79 3.00
CA LYS A 192 -4.81 -20.94 3.77
C LYS A 192 -4.07 -21.81 4.79
N SER A 193 -2.94 -22.39 4.39
CA SER A 193 -1.83 -22.69 5.27
C SER A 193 -1.22 -21.34 5.69
N VAL A 194 -2.01 -20.55 6.41
CA VAL A 194 -1.53 -19.48 7.29
C VAL A 194 -1.28 -20.06 8.69
N THR A 195 -0.91 -21.33 8.72
CA THR A 195 -0.05 -21.90 9.75
C THR A 195 1.11 -22.56 9.01
N SER A 196 2.00 -21.75 8.41
CA SER A 196 3.38 -22.19 8.43
C SER A 196 3.73 -22.25 9.92
N ASP A 197 3.86 -23.46 10.49
CA ASP A 197 4.36 -23.63 11.86
C ASP A 197 5.71 -22.87 12.06
N LEU A 198 6.41 -22.56 10.96
CA LEU A 198 7.46 -21.54 10.85
C LEU A 198 6.94 -20.09 10.75
N SER A 199 6.16 -19.66 11.74
CA SER A 199 5.81 -18.24 11.87
C SER A 199 7.06 -17.38 12.14
N PHE A 200 7.01 -16.06 11.88
CA PHE A 200 8.11 -15.16 12.23
C PHE A 200 8.48 -15.28 13.73
N SER A 201 7.48 -15.35 14.61
CA SER A 201 7.69 -15.50 16.06
C SER A 201 8.36 -16.83 16.41
N PHE A 202 8.08 -17.91 15.68
CA PHE A 202 8.79 -19.18 15.86
C PHE A 202 10.26 -19.05 15.46
N CYS A 203 10.54 -18.49 14.28
CA CYS A 203 11.92 -18.29 13.80
C CYS A 203 12.72 -17.37 14.74
N GLU A 204 12.11 -16.30 15.24
CA GLU A 204 12.72 -15.37 16.21
C GLU A 204 13.05 -16.08 17.53
N LYS A 205 12.11 -16.83 18.10
CA LYS A 205 12.36 -17.63 19.32
C LYS A 205 13.50 -18.63 19.10
N LEU A 206 13.52 -19.31 17.96
CA LEU A 206 14.57 -20.28 17.63
C LEU A 206 15.94 -19.61 17.48
N MET A 207 16.00 -18.45 16.84
CA MET A 207 17.22 -17.65 16.79
C MET A 207 17.72 -17.29 18.19
N HIS A 208 16.85 -16.83 19.08
CA HIS A 208 17.26 -16.53 20.45
C HIS A 208 17.82 -17.74 21.19
N GLN A 209 17.21 -18.92 21.04
CA GLN A 209 17.74 -20.15 21.67
C GLN A 209 19.10 -20.54 21.08
N VAL A 210 19.28 -20.39 19.75
CA VAL A 210 20.57 -20.64 19.11
C VAL A 210 21.64 -19.70 19.66
N CYS A 211 21.36 -18.41 19.79
CA CYS A 211 22.31 -17.45 20.36
C CYS A 211 22.70 -17.81 21.79
N ILE A 212 21.73 -18.14 22.65
CA ILE A 212 21.99 -18.55 24.05
C ILE A 212 22.94 -19.75 24.10
N VAL A 213 22.64 -20.82 23.36
CA VAL A 213 23.46 -22.04 23.37
C VAL A 213 24.84 -21.79 22.76
N SER A 214 24.91 -20.97 21.71
CA SER A 214 26.17 -20.59 21.06
C SER A 214 27.07 -19.75 21.98
N GLU A 215 26.50 -18.82 22.75
CA GLU A 215 27.21 -18.01 23.73
C GLU A 215 27.71 -18.84 24.92
N GLU A 216 26.93 -19.82 25.39
CA GLU A 216 27.34 -20.76 26.45
C GLU A 216 28.59 -21.57 26.06
N ILE A 217 28.71 -21.92 24.78
CA ILE A 217 29.83 -22.72 24.24
C ILE A 217 30.98 -21.80 23.78
N GLY A 218 30.72 -20.50 23.61
CA GLY A 218 31.72 -19.50 23.20
C GLY A 218 32.07 -19.56 21.71
N VAL A 219 31.16 -20.05 20.86
CA VAL A 219 31.40 -20.27 19.43
C VAL A 219 30.40 -19.49 18.59
N PRO A 220 30.78 -18.40 17.91
CA PRO A 220 29.86 -17.60 17.11
C PRO A 220 29.42 -18.33 15.83
N VAL A 221 28.12 -18.43 15.59
CA VAL A 221 27.55 -19.20 14.47
C VAL A 221 26.66 -18.37 13.52
N THR A 222 26.39 -18.96 12.36
CA THR A 222 25.31 -18.56 11.45
C THR A 222 24.17 -19.57 11.53
N LEU A 223 22.97 -19.05 11.67
CA LEU A 223 21.69 -19.77 11.63
C LEU A 223 21.01 -19.53 10.28
N ALA A 224 20.54 -20.61 9.67
CA ALA A 224 19.59 -20.59 8.56
C ALA A 224 18.35 -21.43 8.90
N ILE A 225 17.18 -20.94 8.50
CA ILE A 225 15.91 -21.67 8.56
C ILE A 225 15.30 -21.67 7.17
N VAL A 226 14.93 -22.84 6.68
CA VAL A 226 14.21 -23.05 5.41
C VAL A 226 12.81 -23.61 5.65
N ASP A 227 11.88 -23.37 4.72
CA ASP A 227 10.57 -24.02 4.73
C ASP A 227 10.64 -25.49 4.26
N ALA A 228 9.50 -26.20 4.30
CA ALA A 228 9.38 -27.58 3.84
C ALA A 228 9.72 -27.80 2.36
N HIS A 229 9.82 -26.73 1.56
CA HIS A 229 10.23 -26.77 0.16
C HIS A 229 11.70 -26.39 -0.03
N GLY A 230 12.43 -26.13 1.06
CA GLY A 230 13.85 -25.75 1.03
C GLY A 230 14.10 -24.26 0.76
N ASN A 231 13.06 -23.41 0.73
CA ASN A 231 13.25 -21.98 0.52
C ASN A 231 13.70 -21.31 1.81
N ALA A 232 14.71 -20.45 1.74
CA ALA A 232 15.16 -19.68 2.89
C ALA A 232 14.04 -18.79 3.46
N ARG A 233 13.81 -18.91 4.76
CA ARG A 233 12.82 -18.13 5.52
C ARG A 233 13.46 -17.16 6.49
N PHE A 234 14.59 -17.54 7.07
CA PHE A 234 15.28 -16.72 8.07
C PHE A 234 16.77 -17.03 8.03
N ASN A 235 17.61 -15.98 8.09
CA ASN A 235 19.06 -16.11 8.19
C ASN A 235 19.56 -15.10 9.21
N TYR A 236 20.41 -15.54 10.12
CA TYR A 236 21.04 -14.67 11.11
C TYR A 236 22.49 -15.10 11.33
N ARG A 237 23.42 -14.15 11.25
CA ARG A 237 24.84 -14.37 11.48
C ARG A 237 25.27 -13.59 12.71
N MET A 238 25.79 -14.28 13.71
CA MET A 238 26.36 -13.65 14.90
C MET A 238 27.60 -12.83 14.55
N GLU A 239 27.91 -11.85 15.40
CA GLU A 239 29.17 -11.12 15.30
C GLU A 239 30.36 -12.09 15.39
N HIS A 240 31.39 -11.87 14.59
CA HIS A 240 32.58 -12.71 14.50
C HIS A 240 32.39 -14.15 13.95
N ALA A 241 31.18 -14.55 13.55
CA ALA A 241 30.98 -15.82 12.85
C ALA A 241 31.68 -15.82 11.47
N LEU A 242 32.19 -16.99 11.06
CA LEU A 242 32.89 -17.14 9.78
C LEU A 242 32.01 -16.74 8.58
N LEU A 243 32.58 -16.07 7.57
CA LEU A 243 31.82 -15.62 6.41
C LEU A 243 31.24 -16.79 5.59
N VAL A 244 31.99 -17.88 5.46
CA VAL A 244 31.57 -19.10 4.75
C VAL A 244 30.37 -19.77 5.40
N SER A 245 30.14 -19.53 6.69
CA SER A 245 29.03 -20.12 7.43
C SER A 245 27.65 -19.67 6.94
N ALA A 246 27.53 -18.52 6.28
CA ALA A 246 26.25 -18.07 5.73
C ALA A 246 25.72 -19.01 4.63
N GLU A 247 26.62 -19.43 3.73
CA GLU A 247 26.28 -20.38 2.68
C GLU A 247 26.11 -21.79 3.25
N LEU A 248 27.03 -22.23 4.12
CA LEU A 248 27.00 -23.57 4.69
C LEU A 248 25.78 -23.81 5.59
N ALA A 249 25.39 -22.84 6.42
CA ALA A 249 24.19 -22.94 7.25
C ALA A 249 22.94 -23.12 6.37
N THR A 250 22.82 -22.33 5.30
CA THR A 250 21.69 -22.43 4.35
C THR A 250 21.66 -23.81 3.69
N LYS A 251 22.80 -24.28 3.19
CA LYS A 251 22.90 -25.61 2.56
C LYS A 251 22.63 -26.75 3.53
N LYS A 252 23.09 -26.67 4.78
CA LYS A 252 22.78 -27.65 5.84
C LYS A 252 21.28 -27.69 6.14
N ALA A 253 20.62 -26.53 6.25
CA ALA A 253 19.18 -26.43 6.47
C ALA A 253 18.39 -27.05 5.29
N TYR A 254 18.77 -26.70 4.05
CA TYR A 254 18.22 -27.27 2.83
C TYR A 254 18.40 -28.79 2.78
N SER A 255 19.61 -29.28 3.05
CA SER A 255 19.94 -30.71 3.02
C SER A 255 19.11 -31.49 4.01
N ALA A 256 18.83 -30.93 5.19
CA ALA A 256 17.99 -31.57 6.18
C ALA A 256 16.54 -31.80 5.69
N VAL A 257 15.98 -30.83 4.95
CA VAL A 257 14.65 -30.95 4.33
C VAL A 257 14.68 -31.88 3.12
N ALA A 258 15.62 -31.67 2.21
CA ALA A 258 15.73 -32.42 0.95
C ALA A 258 15.97 -33.92 1.20
N MET A 259 16.81 -34.25 2.18
CA MET A 259 17.14 -35.64 2.55
C MET A 259 16.20 -36.19 3.63
N LYS A 260 15.30 -35.38 4.18
CA LYS A 260 14.37 -35.74 5.26
C LYS A 260 15.07 -36.38 6.47
N THR A 261 16.30 -35.95 6.77
CA THR A 261 17.13 -36.47 7.87
C THR A 261 18.13 -35.41 8.33
N SER A 262 18.70 -35.55 9.54
CA SER A 262 19.82 -34.69 9.94
C SER A 262 21.05 -34.95 9.08
N THR A 263 21.80 -33.89 8.75
CA THR A 263 22.96 -33.99 7.85
C THR A 263 24.09 -34.83 8.46
N GLU A 264 24.17 -34.91 9.79
CA GLU A 264 25.13 -35.79 10.49
C GLU A 264 24.99 -37.27 10.08
N LYS A 265 23.75 -37.73 9.81
CA LYS A 265 23.45 -39.13 9.46
C LYS A 265 23.84 -39.46 8.03
N LEU A 266 24.10 -38.46 7.19
CA LEU A 266 24.52 -38.65 5.81
C LEU A 266 26.02 -39.00 5.73
N THR A 267 26.81 -38.61 6.72
CA THR A 267 28.28 -38.77 6.73
C THR A 267 28.72 -40.19 6.41
N GLU A 268 28.10 -41.22 7.01
CA GLU A 268 28.44 -42.63 6.77
C GLU A 268 27.98 -43.13 5.39
N ALA A 269 26.85 -42.63 4.91
CA ALA A 269 26.24 -43.05 3.65
C ALA A 269 27.01 -42.56 2.41
N VAL A 270 27.86 -41.55 2.57
CA VAL A 270 28.63 -40.91 1.48
C VAL A 270 30.12 -41.27 1.51
N GLN A 271 30.55 -42.23 2.34
CA GLN A 271 31.93 -42.72 2.35
C GLN A 271 32.25 -43.54 1.07
N PRO A 272 33.53 -43.64 0.65
CA PRO A 272 33.92 -44.52 -0.45
C PRO A 272 33.38 -45.94 -0.29
N GLY A 273 32.58 -46.40 -1.26
CA GLY A 273 31.94 -47.72 -1.24
C GLY A 273 30.55 -47.77 -0.59
N ALA A 274 30.07 -46.67 -0.01
CA ALA A 274 28.72 -46.56 0.53
C ALA A 274 27.67 -46.19 -0.55
N PRO A 275 26.36 -46.43 -0.32
CA PRO A 275 25.32 -46.27 -1.36
C PRO A 275 25.15 -44.87 -1.94
N LEU A 276 25.52 -43.83 -1.19
CA LEU A 276 25.39 -42.42 -1.61
C LEU A 276 26.76 -41.76 -1.82
N TYR A 277 27.81 -42.54 -2.08
CA TYR A 277 29.13 -41.99 -2.42
C TYR A 277 29.02 -40.98 -3.57
N GLN A 278 29.66 -39.81 -3.42
CA GLN A 278 29.63 -38.66 -4.35
C GLN A 278 28.32 -37.85 -4.40
N LEU A 279 27.42 -37.99 -3.43
CA LEU A 279 26.15 -37.26 -3.41
C LEU A 279 26.31 -35.73 -3.56
N GLU A 280 27.31 -35.14 -2.91
CA GLU A 280 27.61 -33.71 -2.98
C GLU A 280 28.02 -33.31 -4.40
N THR A 281 28.81 -34.14 -5.08
CA THR A 281 29.21 -33.88 -6.48
C THR A 281 28.02 -34.03 -7.43
N LEU A 282 27.20 -35.07 -7.26
CA LEU A 282 26.02 -35.31 -8.10
C LEU A 282 24.95 -34.23 -7.95
N THR A 283 24.96 -33.51 -6.84
CA THR A 283 24.04 -32.40 -6.54
C THR A 283 24.68 -31.03 -6.73
N ASN A 284 25.82 -30.94 -7.43
CA ASN A 284 26.57 -29.69 -7.64
C ASN A 284 26.86 -28.90 -6.34
N GLY A 285 27.00 -29.60 -5.23
CA GLY A 285 27.26 -29.03 -3.90
C GLY A 285 26.03 -28.45 -3.20
N ASP A 286 24.82 -28.76 -3.67
CA ASP A 286 23.57 -28.35 -3.00
C ASP A 286 23.33 -29.13 -1.71
N ILE A 287 23.74 -30.41 -1.67
CA ILE A 287 23.65 -31.24 -0.47
C ILE A 287 24.95 -31.22 0.33
N VAL A 288 24.81 -30.90 1.62
CA VAL A 288 25.84 -30.98 2.65
C VAL A 288 25.59 -32.22 3.51
N THR A 289 26.64 -33.02 3.65
CA THR A 289 26.60 -34.39 4.22
C THR A 289 27.31 -34.50 5.56
N PHE A 290 27.73 -33.36 6.13
CA PHE A 290 28.28 -33.26 7.48
C PHE A 290 27.34 -32.47 8.39
N GLY A 291 27.48 -32.69 9.70
CA GLY A 291 26.55 -32.23 10.73
C GLY A 291 26.32 -30.71 10.81
N GLY A 292 25.19 -30.36 11.42
CA GLY A 292 24.73 -28.98 11.63
C GLY A 292 23.37 -28.67 10.99
N GLY A 293 22.86 -29.53 10.12
CA GLY A 293 21.50 -29.46 9.57
C GLY A 293 20.54 -30.43 10.27
N VAL A 294 19.38 -29.95 10.72
CA VAL A 294 18.35 -30.75 11.41
C VAL A 294 16.95 -30.43 10.85
N PRO A 295 16.11 -31.43 10.53
CA PRO A 295 14.72 -31.17 10.14
C PRO A 295 13.91 -30.64 11.32
N ILE A 296 13.00 -29.72 11.04
CA ILE A 296 12.02 -29.18 11.99
C ILE A 296 10.69 -29.88 11.72
N TYR A 297 10.13 -30.51 12.75
CA TYR A 297 8.87 -31.25 12.65
C TYR A 297 7.71 -30.44 13.23
N GLY A 298 6.56 -30.46 12.55
CA GLY A 298 5.30 -29.94 13.04
C GLY A 298 4.63 -30.88 14.04
N LYS A 299 3.53 -30.44 14.64
CA LYS A 299 2.79 -31.23 15.65
C LYS A 299 2.17 -32.51 15.10
N ASP A 300 1.94 -32.55 13.79
CA ASP A 300 1.44 -33.69 13.03
C ASP A 300 2.55 -34.69 12.64
N GLY A 301 3.81 -34.39 12.99
CA GLY A 301 4.98 -35.18 12.63
C GLY A 301 5.48 -34.95 11.20
N ALA A 302 4.89 -34.02 10.45
CA ALA A 302 5.37 -33.64 9.14
C ALA A 302 6.61 -32.72 9.23
N ILE A 303 7.50 -32.77 8.25
CA ILE A 303 8.61 -31.81 8.16
C ILE A 303 8.04 -30.46 7.71
N ILE A 304 8.12 -29.46 8.57
CA ILE A 304 7.66 -28.09 8.29
C ILE A 304 8.80 -27.18 7.81
N GLY A 305 10.05 -27.64 7.96
CA GLY A 305 11.25 -27.01 7.42
C GLY A 305 12.53 -27.58 7.99
N GLY A 306 13.62 -26.82 7.93
CA GLY A 306 14.93 -27.26 8.39
C GLY A 306 15.72 -26.12 9.03
N ILE A 307 16.48 -26.44 10.06
CA ILE A 307 17.47 -25.55 10.67
C ILE A 307 18.87 -25.97 10.21
N GLY A 308 19.73 -24.99 9.95
CA GLY A 308 21.15 -25.20 9.67
C GLY A 308 21.99 -24.26 10.53
N ILE A 309 22.97 -24.83 11.22
CA ILE A 309 23.97 -24.13 12.02
C ILE A 309 25.35 -24.32 11.40
N SER A 310 26.12 -23.23 11.30
CA SER A 310 27.50 -23.28 10.86
C SER A 310 28.34 -22.22 11.58
N GLY A 311 29.48 -22.61 12.13
CA GLY A 311 30.47 -21.67 12.68
C GLY A 311 31.50 -22.32 13.58
N GLY A 312 31.15 -23.44 14.21
CA GLY A 312 32.06 -24.24 15.02
C GLY A 312 32.58 -25.49 14.31
N SER A 313 33.06 -26.43 15.13
CA SER A 313 33.20 -27.83 14.76
C SER A 313 31.85 -28.46 14.41
N VAL A 314 31.89 -29.62 13.75
CA VAL A 314 30.67 -30.35 13.35
C VAL A 314 29.85 -30.74 14.59
N GLU A 315 30.52 -31.14 15.67
CA GLU A 315 29.91 -31.53 16.93
C GLU A 315 29.22 -30.36 17.63
N GLU A 316 29.85 -29.17 17.63
CA GLU A 316 29.27 -27.94 18.17
C GLU A 316 28.06 -27.49 17.37
N ASP A 317 28.14 -27.49 16.03
CA ASP A 317 27.02 -27.13 15.16
C ASP A 317 25.82 -28.08 15.38
N ILE A 318 26.05 -29.39 15.50
CA ILE A 318 25.02 -30.39 15.83
C ILE A 318 24.41 -30.10 17.20
N HIS A 319 25.26 -29.85 18.20
CA HIS A 319 24.83 -29.62 19.57
C HIS A 319 23.92 -28.39 19.66
N ILE A 320 24.35 -27.26 19.08
CA ILE A 320 23.59 -26.00 19.05
C ILE A 320 22.23 -26.23 18.38
N ALA A 321 22.22 -26.85 17.19
CA ALA A 321 20.98 -27.08 16.44
C ALA A 321 19.96 -27.92 17.22
N LYS A 322 20.38 -29.06 17.78
CA LYS A 322 19.50 -29.97 18.52
C LYS A 322 19.05 -29.39 19.85
N LYS A 323 19.97 -28.75 20.59
CA LYS A 323 19.66 -28.15 21.89
C LYS A 323 18.66 -27.02 21.74
N ALA A 324 18.87 -26.10 20.80
CA ALA A 324 17.97 -24.98 20.56
C ALA A 324 16.55 -25.43 20.17
N LEU A 325 16.43 -26.44 19.30
CA LEU A 325 15.13 -27.04 18.95
C LEU A 325 14.43 -27.66 20.17
N SER A 326 15.16 -28.43 20.99
CA SER A 326 14.59 -29.07 22.18
C SER A 326 14.08 -28.09 23.25
N MET A 327 14.60 -26.85 23.26
CA MET A 327 14.17 -25.80 24.19
C MET A 327 12.84 -25.17 23.78
N ILE A 328 12.52 -25.16 22.49
CA ILE A 328 11.25 -24.65 21.96
C ILE A 328 10.12 -25.67 22.11
N GLU A 329 10.42 -26.96 22.00
CA GLU A 329 9.43 -28.03 22.19
C GLU A 329 8.93 -28.14 23.64
N LYS A 330 9.65 -27.56 24.61
CA LYS A 330 9.33 -27.63 26.05
C LYS A 330 8.63 -26.38 26.62
N GLY A 331 8.46 -25.32 25.82
CA GLY A 331 7.85 -24.04 26.22
C GLY A 331 6.54 -23.76 25.49
#